data_AF-A0A0R1R6F6-F1
#
_entry.id   AF-A0A0R1R6F6-F1
#
_cell.length_a   1.000
_cell.length_b   1.000
_cell.length_c   1.000
_cell.angle_alpha   90.00
_cell.angle_beta   90.00
_cell.angle_gamma   90.00
#
_symmetry.space_group_name_H-M   'P 1'
#
loop_
_entity.id
_entity.type
_entity.pdbx_description
1 polymer ?
#
loop_
_entity_poly.entity_id
_entity_poly.type
_entity_poly.pdbx_seq_one_letter_code
_entity_poly.pdbx_strand_id
1 'polypeptide(L)'
;MQRRDSLFFELLVNFLLVIGPLGLIGEGLIGVWQNDPAYPDAFVQFGGLMMGVISLITLLAYLIFWLWGGRERVPGYRKALWGFYLIWTVVGIWLALLTLGVVAPSGIWRSFY
;
A
#
# COMPACT_ATOMS: atom_id res chain seq x y z
N MET A 1 -15.99 -28.05 7.36
CA MET A 1 -14.61 -27.67 7.74
C MET A 1 -13.89 -26.79 6.72
N GLN A 2 -14.17 -26.91 5.40
CA GLN A 2 -13.47 -26.23 4.29
C GLN A 2 -13.45 -24.67 4.26
N ARG A 3 -14.23 -23.96 5.09
CA ARG A 3 -14.40 -22.49 5.03
C ARG A 3 -13.41 -21.70 5.90
N ARG A 4 -12.81 -22.35 6.90
CA ARG A 4 -11.91 -21.69 7.88
C ARG A 4 -10.47 -21.65 7.38
N ASP A 5 -10.05 -22.70 6.69
CA ASP A 5 -8.67 -22.84 6.21
C ASP A 5 -8.39 -21.90 5.04
N SER A 6 -9.38 -21.65 4.18
CA SER A 6 -9.28 -20.67 3.09
C SER A 6 -9.22 -19.23 3.59
N LEU A 7 -9.94 -18.90 4.66
CA LEU A 7 -9.87 -17.58 5.28
C LEU A 7 -8.52 -17.35 5.95
N PHE A 8 -8.04 -18.33 6.72
CA PHE A 8 -6.73 -18.24 7.36
C PHE A 8 -5.61 -18.07 6.32
N PHE A 9 -5.65 -18.86 5.25
CA PHE A 9 -4.69 -18.75 4.15
C PHE A 9 -4.73 -17.38 3.47
N GLU A 10 -5.92 -16.86 3.16
CA GLU A 10 -6.06 -15.52 2.56
C GLU A 10 -5.47 -14.45 3.48
N LEU A 11 -5.78 -14.47 4.78
CA LEU A 11 -5.22 -13.51 5.74
C LEU A 11 -3.71 -13.66 5.89
N LEU A 12 -3.18 -14.88 5.90
CA LEU A 12 -1.75 -15.14 5.96
C LEU A 12 -1.03 -14.59 4.73
N VAL A 13 -1.56 -14.82 3.54
CA VAL A 13 -1.00 -14.27 2.29
C VAL A 13 -1.04 -12.75 2.31
N ASN A 14 -2.16 -12.13 2.71
CA ASN A 14 -2.25 -10.69 2.84
C ASN A 14 -1.23 -10.14 3.85
N PHE A 15 -1.05 -10.80 4.99
CA PHE A 15 -0.06 -10.42 5.99
C PHE A 15 1.37 -10.47 5.43
N LEU A 16 1.73 -11.57 4.75
CA LEU A 16 3.05 -11.75 4.14
C LEU A 16 3.34 -10.74 3.02
N LEU A 17 2.32 -10.38 2.23
CA LEU A 17 2.46 -9.37 1.18
C LEU A 17 2.76 -7.98 1.74
N VAL A 18 2.20 -7.66 2.91
CA VAL A 18 2.25 -6.31 3.47
C VAL A 18 3.44 -6.12 4.41
N ILE A 19 3.91 -7.18 5.10
CA ILE A 19 4.96 -7.05 6.10
C ILE A 19 6.31 -6.57 5.53
N GLY A 20 6.69 -7.02 4.32
CA GLY A 20 7.92 -6.59 3.67
C GLY A 20 7.95 -5.09 3.38
N PRO A 21 6.97 -4.57 2.60
CA PRO A 21 6.82 -3.14 2.35
C PRO A 21 6.71 -2.30 3.62
N LEU A 22 5.95 -2.76 4.63
CA LEU A 22 5.86 -2.06 5.92
C LEU A 22 7.19 -2.02 6.67
N GLY A 23 7.99 -3.10 6.62
CA GLY A 23 9.33 -3.13 7.20
C GLY A 23 10.24 -2.07 6.58
N LEU A 24 10.24 -1.96 5.24
CA LEU A 24 11.00 -0.95 4.52
C LEU A 24 10.56 0.48 4.87
N ILE A 25 9.25 0.71 4.96
CA ILE A 25 8.71 2.01 5.41
C ILE A 25 9.14 2.31 6.84
N GLY A 26 9.09 1.32 7.74
CA GLY A 26 9.50 1.47 9.13
C GLY A 26 10.98 1.85 9.28
N GLU A 27 11.88 1.12 8.60
CA GLU A 27 13.31 1.43 8.56
C GLU A 27 13.58 2.83 8.01
N GLY A 28 12.94 3.18 6.90
CA GLY A 28 13.06 4.50 6.33
C GLY A 28 12.55 5.61 7.26
N LEU A 29 11.45 5.39 7.99
CA LEU A 29 10.95 6.36 8.98
C LEU A 29 11.90 6.53 10.17
N ILE A 30 12.56 5.46 10.62
CA ILE A 30 13.60 5.52 11.65
C ILE A 30 14.78 6.35 11.14
N GLY A 31 15.21 6.13 9.88
CA GLY A 31 16.26 6.90 9.23
C GLY A 31 15.93 8.40 9.13
N VAL A 32 14.69 8.73 8.73
CA VAL A 32 14.17 10.12 8.64
C VAL A 32 14.14 10.79 10.02
N TRP A 33 13.77 10.05 11.07
CA TRP A 33 13.77 10.59 12.43
C TRP A 33 15.17 10.92 12.94
N GLN A 34 16.19 10.24 12.42
CA GLN A 34 17.60 10.41 12.81
C GLN A 34 18.36 11.43 11.97
N ASN A 35 18.03 11.62 10.69
CA ASN A 35 18.89 12.31 9.71
C ASN A 35 18.22 13.43 8.87
N ASP A 36 17.29 14.19 9.45
CA ASP A 36 16.48 15.28 8.85
C ASP A 36 15.10 14.82 8.35
N PRO A 37 14.00 15.25 9.02
CA PRO A 37 12.62 14.92 8.66
C PRO A 37 12.19 15.40 7.28
N ALA A 38 12.91 16.38 6.71
CA ALA A 38 12.51 17.07 5.51
C ALA A 38 12.74 16.26 4.22
N TYR A 39 13.38 15.08 4.27
CA TYR A 39 13.60 14.18 3.10
C TYR A 39 13.19 12.74 3.40
N PRO A 40 12.15 12.16 2.75
CA PRO A 40 11.82 10.76 2.96
C PRO A 40 12.93 9.92 2.36
N ASP A 41 13.52 9.10 3.22
CA ASP A 41 14.55 8.12 2.86
C ASP A 41 14.08 7.27 1.66
N ALA A 42 15.02 6.87 0.81
CA ALA A 42 14.77 6.02 -0.35
C ALA A 42 14.02 4.73 0.06
N PHE A 43 14.24 4.23 1.28
CA PHE A 43 13.49 3.11 1.86
C PHE A 43 11.99 3.38 2.04
N VAL A 44 11.60 4.59 2.50
CA VAL A 44 10.19 4.98 2.63
C VAL A 44 9.54 5.06 1.25
N GLN A 45 10.22 5.68 0.28
CA GLN A 45 9.69 5.82 -1.07
C GLN A 45 9.54 4.46 -1.75
N PHE A 46 10.57 3.62 -1.66
CA PHE A 46 10.57 2.29 -2.25
C PHE A 46 9.53 1.37 -1.60
N GLY A 47 9.48 1.33 -0.27
CA GLY A 47 8.45 0.58 0.46
C GLY A 47 7.03 1.05 0.16
N GLY A 48 6.82 2.37 0.09
CA GLY A 48 5.54 2.97 -0.28
C GLY A 48 5.10 2.66 -1.72
N LEU A 49 6.01 2.68 -2.68
CA LEU A 49 5.74 2.31 -4.07
C LEU A 49 5.40 0.81 -4.19
N MET A 50 6.18 -0.07 -3.55
CA MET A 50 5.87 -1.50 -3.50
C MET A 50 4.48 -1.75 -2.92
N MET A 51 4.17 -1.09 -1.81
CA MET A 51 2.86 -1.18 -1.16
C MET A 51 1.74 -0.69 -2.09
N GLY A 52 1.96 0.39 -2.83
CA GLY A 52 1.05 0.91 -3.85
C GLY A 52 0.75 -0.10 -4.97
N VAL A 53 1.78 -0.75 -5.51
CA VAL A 53 1.65 -1.76 -6.57
C VAL A 53 0.90 -3.00 -6.07
N ILE A 54 1.29 -3.54 -4.92
CA ILE A 54 0.61 -4.69 -4.30
C ILE A 54 -0.87 -4.37 -4.07
N SER A 55 -1.15 -3.17 -3.59
CA SER A 55 -2.51 -2.70 -3.35
C SER A 55 -3.33 -2.60 -4.62
N LEU A 56 -2.75 -2.06 -5.70
CA LEU A 56 -3.42 -1.95 -6.99
C LEU A 56 -3.78 -3.32 -7.55
N ILE A 57 -2.83 -4.27 -7.54
CA ILE A 57 -3.05 -5.65 -7.99
C ILE A 57 -4.18 -6.30 -7.18
N THR A 58 -4.16 -6.13 -5.87
CA THR A 58 -5.14 -6.76 -4.96
C THR A 58 -6.53 -6.15 -5.13
N LEU A 59 -6.64 -4.83 -5.32
CA LEU A 59 -7.89 -4.15 -5.65
C LEU A 59 -8.50 -4.64 -6.95
N LEU A 60 -7.69 -4.81 -8.00
CA LEU A 60 -8.14 -5.35 -9.28
C LEU A 60 -8.66 -6.78 -9.13
N ALA A 61 -7.96 -7.63 -8.36
CA ALA A 61 -8.40 -8.98 -8.06
C ALA A 61 -9.76 -8.99 -7.34
N TYR A 62 -9.94 -8.12 -6.32
CA TYR A 62 -11.23 -7.99 -5.63
C TYR A 62 -12.33 -7.42 -6.53
N LEU A 63 -12.01 -6.48 -7.41
CA LEU A 63 -12.96 -5.91 -8.36
C LEU A 63 -13.48 -6.99 -9.32
N ILE A 64 -12.60 -7.81 -9.89
CA ILE A 64 -12.98 -8.95 -10.75
C ILE A 64 -13.87 -9.92 -9.98
N PHE A 65 -13.51 -10.25 -8.74
CA PHE A 65 -14.31 -11.12 -7.88
C PHE A 65 -15.71 -10.55 -7.61
N TRP A 66 -15.83 -9.23 -7.41
CA TRP A 66 -17.11 -8.56 -7.20
C TRP A 66 -17.99 -8.57 -8.45
N LEU A 67 -17.40 -8.34 -9.62
CA LEU A 67 -18.12 -8.35 -10.90
C LEU A 67 -18.69 -9.74 -11.21
N TRP A 68 -17.98 -10.82 -10.84
CA TRP A 68 -18.39 -12.19 -11.13
C TRP A 68 -19.27 -12.82 -10.05
N GLY A 69 -19.03 -12.48 -8.78
CA GLY A 69 -19.69 -13.12 -7.63
C GLY A 69 -20.81 -12.31 -6.97
N GLY A 70 -20.93 -11.01 -7.29
CA GLY A 70 -21.88 -10.09 -6.68
C GLY A 70 -21.43 -9.55 -5.31
N ARG A 71 -21.52 -8.22 -5.12
CA ARG A 71 -21.02 -7.48 -3.95
C ARG A 71 -21.63 -7.94 -2.61
N GLU A 72 -22.87 -8.42 -2.63
CA GLU A 72 -23.59 -8.85 -1.42
C GLU A 72 -23.05 -10.15 -0.81
N ARG A 73 -22.39 -10.99 -1.62
CA ARG A 73 -21.82 -12.26 -1.17
C ARG A 73 -20.42 -12.11 -0.56
N VAL A 74 -19.91 -10.89 -0.50
CA VAL A 74 -18.54 -10.60 -0.05
C VAL A 74 -18.51 -10.46 1.49
N PRO A 75 -17.71 -11.28 2.19
CA PRO A 75 -17.54 -11.19 3.64
C PRO A 75 -17.04 -9.81 4.08
N GLY A 76 -17.41 -9.39 5.29
CA GLY A 76 -16.99 -8.10 5.86
C GLY A 76 -15.47 -7.88 5.90
N TYR A 77 -14.69 -8.92 6.21
CA TYR A 77 -13.22 -8.81 6.25
C TYR A 77 -12.62 -8.46 4.86
N ARG A 78 -13.16 -9.01 3.76
CA ARG A 78 -12.71 -8.65 2.41
C ARG A 78 -13.06 -7.21 2.05
N LYS A 79 -14.18 -6.69 2.56
CA LYS A 79 -14.52 -5.26 2.41
C LYS A 79 -13.53 -4.37 3.17
N ALA A 80 -13.10 -4.78 4.37
CA ALA A 80 -12.08 -4.08 5.13
C ALA A 80 -10.72 -4.11 4.42
N LEU A 81 -10.29 -5.28 3.92
CA LEU A 81 -9.07 -5.41 3.12
C LEU A 81 -9.12 -4.56 1.86
N TRP A 82 -10.26 -4.52 1.17
CA TRP A 82 -10.44 -3.65 0.02
C TRP A 82 -10.25 -2.17 0.37
N GLY A 83 -10.82 -1.70 1.48
CA GLY A 83 -10.60 -0.33 1.96
C GLY A 83 -9.14 -0.05 2.34
N PHE A 84 -8.48 -1.00 3.00
CA PHE A 84 -7.06 -0.92 3.34
C PHE A 84 -6.19 -0.76 2.08
N TYR A 85 -6.39 -1.61 1.07
CA TYR A 85 -5.65 -1.52 -0.18
C TYR A 85 -6.01 -0.26 -0.98
N LEU A 86 -7.25 0.22 -0.92
CA LEU A 86 -7.63 1.47 -1.57
C LEU A 86 -6.80 2.65 -1.06
N ILE A 87 -6.66 2.77 0.27
CA ILE A 87 -5.84 3.82 0.90
C ILE A 87 -4.39 3.72 0.42
N TRP A 88 -3.82 2.52 0.46
CA TRP A 88 -2.42 2.30 0.07
C TRP A 88 -2.17 2.52 -1.43
N THR A 89 -3.13 2.22 -2.30
CA THR A 89 -3.03 2.58 -3.72
C THR A 89 -3.01 4.10 -3.91
N VAL A 90 -3.84 4.85 -3.18
CA VAL A 90 -3.82 6.33 -3.25
C VAL A 90 -2.46 6.87 -2.77
N VAL A 91 -1.94 6.36 -1.65
CA VAL A 91 -0.61 6.72 -1.14
C VAL A 91 0.49 6.38 -2.17
N GLY A 92 0.44 5.19 -2.77
CA GLY A 92 1.39 4.76 -3.79
C GLY A 92 1.36 5.62 -5.05
N ILE A 93 0.17 5.97 -5.55
CA ILE A 93 0.01 6.88 -6.69
C ILE A 93 0.57 8.26 -6.35
N TRP A 94 0.28 8.78 -5.16
CA TRP A 94 0.81 10.07 -4.71
C TRP A 94 2.35 10.07 -4.68
N LEU A 95 2.95 9.04 -4.09
CA LEU A 95 4.41 8.87 -4.08
C LEU A 95 4.98 8.76 -5.51
N ALA A 96 4.32 8.00 -6.39
CA ALA A 96 4.73 7.88 -7.78
C ALA A 96 4.73 9.23 -8.50
N LEU A 97 3.68 10.05 -8.32
CA LEU A 97 3.58 11.38 -8.91
C LEU A 97 4.67 12.33 -8.42
N LEU A 98 5.06 12.24 -7.15
CA LEU A 98 6.19 12.99 -6.59
C LEU A 98 7.51 12.53 -7.21
N THR A 99 7.77 11.21 -7.27
CA THR A 99 9.01 10.67 -7.84
C THR A 99 9.17 10.94 -9.33
N LEU A 100 8.08 10.97 -10.09
CA LEU A 100 8.09 11.26 -11.53
C LEU A 100 8.15 12.77 -11.84
N GLY A 101 8.16 13.64 -10.82
CA GLY A 101 8.18 15.09 -11.01
C GLY A 101 6.91 15.66 -11.65
N VAL A 102 5.82 14.89 -11.68
CA VAL A 102 4.53 15.31 -12.26
C VAL A 102 3.85 16.34 -11.36
N VAL A 103 3.98 16.16 -10.05
CA VAL A 103 3.56 17.14 -9.04
C VAL A 103 4.80 17.83 -8.53
N ALA A 104 4.93 19.12 -8.81
CA ALA A 104 6.01 19.93 -8.26
C ALA A 104 5.89 19.92 -6.72
N PRO A 105 6.94 19.55 -5.99
CA PRO A 105 6.90 19.55 -4.55
C PRO A 105 6.60 20.97 -4.04
N SER A 106 5.42 21.19 -3.46
CA SER A 106 5.00 22.54 -3.05
C SER A 106 5.69 22.96 -1.75
N GLY A 107 6.29 24.16 -1.78
CA GLY A 107 6.67 25.00 -0.63
C GLY A 107 7.78 24.50 0.32
N ILE A 108 7.68 23.28 0.81
CA ILE A 108 8.58 22.70 1.85
C ILE A 108 9.70 21.89 1.20
N TRP A 109 9.49 21.44 -0.03
CA TRP A 109 10.35 20.50 -0.74
C TRP A 109 11.20 21.14 -1.85
N ARG A 110 11.01 22.45 -2.09
CA ARG A 110 11.69 23.22 -3.15
C ARG A 110 13.19 23.43 -2.92
N SER A 111 13.72 23.17 -1.71
CA SER A 111 15.12 23.47 -1.40
C SER A 111 16.12 22.36 -1.74
N PHE A 112 15.70 21.29 -2.43
CA PHE A 112 16.62 20.21 -2.78
C PHE A 112 16.51 19.74 -4.24
N TYR A 113 16.09 20.64 -5.14
CA TYR A 113 16.41 20.54 -6.57
C TYR A 113 17.09 21.83 -7.02
#